data_AF-A0A5D2TDN5-F1
#
_entry.id   AF-A0A5D2TDN5-F1
#
_cell.length_a   1.000
_cell.length_b   1.000
_cell.length_c   1.000
_cell.angle_alpha   90.00
_cell.angle_beta   90.00
_cell.angle_gamma   90.00
#
_symmetry.space_group_name_H-M   'P 1'
#
loop_
_entity.id
_entity.type
_entity.pdbx_description
1 polymer ?
#
loop_
_entity_poly.entity_id
_entity_poly.type
_entity_poly.pdbx_seq_one_letter_code
_entity_poly.pdbx_strand_id
1 'polypeptide(L)'
;MRLLTGASSDDPFLFEVDPVLVTTFGSTVIVEGCDNSRSISWVHAWTVRDGTITQVREYFNTSLTVTRLGDSPPSACSSSTAEIAPVHCPYVWESSLSNRVGKSVPGLVLAI
;
A
#
# COMPACT_ATOMS: atom_id res chain seq x y z
N MET A 1 2.49 -15.94 -13.29
CA MET A 1 3.12 -14.64 -12.96
C MET A 1 4.42 -14.95 -12.24
N ARG A 2 5.53 -14.25 -12.55
CA ARG A 2 6.82 -14.46 -11.88
C ARG A 2 6.89 -13.51 -10.69
N LEU A 3 6.82 -14.06 -9.48
CA LEU A 3 6.82 -13.29 -8.25
C LEU A 3 8.24 -12.79 -7.94
N LEU A 4 8.40 -11.49 -7.68
CA LEU A 4 9.71 -10.88 -7.38
C LEU A 4 10.02 -10.96 -5.89
N THR A 5 9.95 -12.16 -5.31
CA THR A 5 10.23 -12.40 -3.87
C THR A 5 11.71 -12.55 -3.56
N GLY A 6 12.57 -12.65 -4.59
CA GLY A 6 13.99 -12.96 -4.44
C GLY A 6 14.29 -14.43 -4.11
N ALA A 7 13.27 -15.31 -4.12
CA ALA A 7 13.43 -16.75 -3.91
C ALA A 7 13.88 -17.47 -5.21
N SER A 8 14.61 -18.57 -5.05
CA SER A 8 15.09 -19.42 -6.16
C SER A 8 13.92 -20.02 -6.95
N SER A 9 14.12 -20.24 -8.26
CA SER A 9 13.14 -20.84 -9.17
C SER A 9 12.86 -22.31 -8.92
N ASP A 10 13.63 -22.97 -8.04
CA ASP A 10 13.59 -24.43 -7.86
C ASP A 10 12.47 -24.90 -6.93
N ASP A 11 11.75 -23.98 -6.28
CA ASP A 11 10.60 -24.27 -5.44
C ASP A 11 9.34 -23.66 -6.07
N PRO A 12 8.31 -24.46 -6.42
CA PRO A 12 7.06 -23.92 -6.96
C PRO A 12 6.41 -23.02 -5.91
N PHE A 13 6.59 -21.71 -6.07
CA PHE A 13 6.01 -20.71 -5.18
C PHE A 13 4.49 -20.67 -5.38
N LEU A 14 3.77 -21.47 -4.60
CA LEU A 14 2.34 -21.33 -4.41
C LEU A 14 2.12 -20.17 -3.44
N PHE A 15 1.50 -19.10 -3.93
CA PHE A 15 1.08 -17.98 -3.12
C PHE A 15 -0.35 -18.22 -2.65
N GLU A 16 -0.50 -18.54 -1.37
CA GLU A 16 -1.80 -18.63 -0.73
C GLU A 16 -2.20 -17.23 -0.26
N VAL A 17 -3.30 -16.73 -0.80
CA VAL A 17 -3.83 -15.40 -0.45
C VAL A 17 -4.64 -15.55 0.84
N ASP A 18 -3.99 -15.44 1.99
CA ASP A 18 -4.64 -15.38 3.29
C ASP A 18 -4.55 -13.96 3.86
N PRO A 19 -5.53 -13.08 3.57
CA PRO A 19 -5.47 -11.68 3.96
C PRO A 19 -5.72 -11.53 5.47
N VAL A 20 -4.85 -10.78 6.14
CA VAL A 20 -4.99 -10.44 7.56
C VAL A 20 -5.82 -9.18 7.74
N LEU A 21 -5.70 -8.21 6.82
CA LEU A 21 -6.41 -6.94 6.88
C LEU A 21 -6.87 -6.50 5.49
N VAL A 22 -8.10 -6.00 5.41
CA VAL A 22 -8.69 -5.42 4.19
C VAL A 22 -9.30 -4.06 4.54
N THR A 23 -8.91 -3.01 3.81
CA THR A 23 -9.41 -1.64 3.99
C THR A 23 -9.73 -1.02 2.64
N THR A 24 -10.76 -0.17 2.57
CA THR A 24 -11.20 0.46 1.32
C THR A 24 -11.12 1.99 1.38
N PHE A 25 -10.67 2.60 0.29
CA PHE A 25 -10.65 4.05 0.06
C PHE A 25 -11.20 4.38 -1.32
N GLY A 26 -12.49 4.74 -1.40
CA GLY A 26 -13.16 4.96 -2.69
C GLY A 26 -13.09 3.69 -3.56
N SER A 27 -12.53 3.81 -4.77
CA SER A 27 -12.31 2.66 -5.67
C SER A 27 -11.06 1.84 -5.35
N THR A 28 -10.24 2.26 -4.37
CA THR A 28 -9.00 1.57 -4.01
C THR A 28 -9.26 0.62 -2.84
N VAL A 29 -8.85 -0.64 -2.98
CA VAL A 29 -8.87 -1.63 -1.88
C VAL A 29 -7.44 -1.98 -1.52
N ILE A 30 -7.11 -1.89 -0.24
CA ILE A 30 -5.82 -2.28 0.31
C ILE A 30 -6.01 -3.60 1.04
N VAL A 31 -5.21 -4.59 0.69
CA VAL A 31 -5.20 -5.93 1.28
C VAL A 31 -3.80 -6.22 1.78
N GLU A 32 -3.65 -6.51 3.07
CA GLU A 32 -2.38 -6.86 3.69
C GLU A 32 -2.43 -8.30 4.21
N GLY A 33 -1.34 -9.04 4.01
CA GLY A 33 -1.16 -10.38 4.57
C GLY A 33 0.31 -10.77 4.70
N CYS A 34 0.56 -11.97 5.20
CA CYS A 34 1.91 -12.49 5.33
C CYS A 34 1.95 -14.01 5.13
N ASP A 35 3.13 -14.49 4.75
CA ASP A 35 3.52 -15.90 4.85
C ASP A 35 4.60 -15.99 5.92
N ASN A 36 4.22 -16.44 7.11
CA ASN A 36 5.14 -16.58 8.24
C ASN A 36 6.20 -17.66 7.97
N SER A 37 5.84 -18.72 7.23
CA SER A 37 6.76 -19.83 6.93
C SER A 37 7.92 -19.37 6.05
N ARG A 38 7.63 -18.48 5.09
CA ARG A 38 8.63 -17.91 4.17
C ARG A 38 9.19 -16.59 4.64
N SER A 39 8.71 -16.05 5.77
CA SER A 39 9.06 -14.73 6.26
C SER A 39 8.87 -13.67 5.17
N ILE A 40 7.65 -13.58 4.64
CA ILE A 40 7.24 -12.61 3.62
C ILE A 40 6.02 -11.84 4.13
N SER A 41 6.06 -10.51 4.06
CA SER A 41 4.86 -9.67 4.15
C SER A 41 4.48 -9.17 2.77
N TRP A 42 3.19 -8.95 2.53
CA TRP A 42 2.70 -8.44 1.27
C TRP A 42 1.53 -7.48 1.45
N VAL A 43 1.46 -6.48 0.57
CA VAL A 43 0.33 -5.57 0.45
C VAL A 43 -0.09 -5.50 -1.01
N HIS A 44 -1.37 -5.69 -1.29
CA HIS A 44 -1.96 -5.45 -2.58
C HIS A 44 -2.84 -4.21 -2.55
N ALA A 45 -2.67 -3.34 -3.55
CA ALA A 45 -3.55 -2.22 -3.82
C ALA A 45 -4.33 -2.48 -5.11
N TRP A 46 -5.64 -2.67 -4.99
CA TRP A 46 -6.53 -2.94 -6.10
C TRP A 46 -7.32 -1.70 -6.48
N THR A 47 -7.51 -1.48 -7.78
CA THR A 47 -8.52 -0.53 -8.27
C THR A 47 -9.76 -1.31 -8.71
N VAL A 48 -10.88 -1.10 -8.04
CA VAL A 48 -12.16 -1.77 -8.31
C VAL A 48 -13.09 -0.82 -9.05
N ARG A 49 -13.67 -1.30 -10.17
CA ARG A 49 -14.68 -0.61 -10.96
C ARG A 49 -15.78 -1.60 -11.34
N ASP A 50 -17.03 -1.23 -11.08
CA ASP A 50 -18.21 -2.06 -11.41
C ASP A 50 -18.10 -3.50 -10.89
N GLY A 51 -17.63 -3.64 -9.64
CA GLY A 51 -17.42 -4.94 -9.00
C GLY A 51 -16.23 -5.76 -9.53
N THR A 52 -15.46 -5.23 -10.48
CA THR A 52 -14.31 -5.89 -11.11
C THR A 52 -13.00 -5.22 -10.70
N ILE A 53 -12.00 -6.02 -10.33
CA ILE A 53 -10.64 -5.54 -10.12
C ILE A 53 -10.02 -5.23 -11.49
N THR A 54 -9.78 -3.94 -11.74
CA THR A 54 -9.23 -3.44 -13.01
C THR A 54 -7.72 -3.19 -12.98
N GLN A 55 -7.15 -3.03 -11.79
CA GLN A 55 -5.70 -2.86 -11.59
C GLN A 55 -5.28 -3.53 -10.30
N VAL A 56 -4.08 -4.09 -10.31
CA VAL A 56 -3.44 -4.68 -9.12
C VAL A 56 -2.01 -4.14 -9.06
N ARG A 57 -1.64 -3.59 -7.91
CA ARG A 57 -0.26 -3.29 -7.52
C ARG A 57 0.09 -4.15 -6.32
N GLU A 58 1.23 -4.80 -6.40
CA GLU A 58 1.69 -5.78 -5.41
C GLU A 58 3.02 -5.32 -4.82
N TYR A 59 3.10 -5.33 -3.49
CA TYR A 59 4.24 -4.88 -2.72
C TYR A 59 4.66 -5.99 -1.76
N PHE A 60 5.73 -6.72 -2.08
CA PHE A 60 6.34 -7.69 -1.17
C PHE A 60 7.43 -7.05 -0.33
N ASN A 61 7.53 -7.48 0.93
CA ASN A 61 8.58 -7.06 1.87
C ASN A 61 8.85 -5.56 1.75
N THR A 62 7.78 -4.78 1.78
CA THR A 62 7.76 -3.32 1.63
C THR A 62 6.73 -2.79 2.63
N SER A 63 7.12 -1.78 3.41
CA SER A 63 6.20 -1.10 4.32
C SER A 63 5.44 -0.05 3.53
N LEU A 64 4.11 -0.13 3.49
CA LEU A 64 3.28 0.77 2.71
C LEU A 64 2.53 1.73 3.65
N THR A 65 2.65 3.02 3.40
CA THR A 65 1.83 4.06 4.06
C THR A 65 0.90 4.66 3.02
N VAL A 66 -0.40 4.70 3.31
CA VAL A 66 -1.40 5.30 2.43
C VAL A 66 -1.74 6.67 2.95
N THR A 67 -1.70 7.66 2.05
CA THR A 67 -1.89 9.06 2.37
C THR A 67 -2.91 9.68 1.43
N ARG A 68 -3.78 10.55 1.95
CA ARG A 68 -4.71 11.30 1.11
C ARG A 68 -4.06 12.56 0.55
N LEU A 69 -4.11 12.73 -0.75
CA LEU A 69 -3.60 13.91 -1.43
C LEU A 69 -4.76 14.83 -1.86
N GLY A 70 -4.87 16.03 -1.27
CA GLY A 70 -5.80 17.06 -1.72
C GLY A 70 -7.04 17.34 -0.86
N ASP A 71 -7.19 16.69 0.31
CA ASP A 71 -8.32 16.90 1.23
C ASP A 71 -8.15 18.10 2.19
N SER A 72 -7.21 19.02 1.94
CA SER A 72 -7.09 20.23 2.78
C SER A 72 -8.35 21.10 2.62
N PRO A 73 -9.06 21.47 3.70
CA PRO A 73 -10.17 22.40 3.58
C PRO A 73 -9.68 23.72 2.97
N PRO A 74 -10.42 24.35 2.05
CA PRO A 74 -10.10 25.69 1.55
C PRO A 74 -10.35 26.66 2.69
N SER A 75 -9.37 26.86 3.56
CA SER A 75 -9.46 27.84 4.63
C SER A 75 -8.13 28.54 4.74
N ALA A 76 -8.19 29.82 4.37
CA ALA A 76 -7.13 30.83 4.33
C ALA A 76 -6.10 30.64 3.21
N CYS A 77 -6.38 31.25 2.04
CA CYS A 77 -5.79 32.55 1.70
C CYS A 77 -6.11 32.91 0.26
N SER A 78 -7.12 33.75 0.08
CA SER A 78 -7.17 34.67 -1.05
C SER A 78 -6.02 35.67 -0.90
N SER A 79 -4.84 35.33 -1.40
CA SER A 79 -3.82 36.33 -1.72
C SER A 79 -2.91 35.79 -2.80
N SER A 80 -2.87 36.54 -3.91
CA SER A 80 -2.02 36.32 -5.07
C SER A 80 -0.55 36.55 -4.71
N THR A 81 0.11 35.50 -4.21
CA THR A 81 1.56 35.34 -4.23
C THR A 81 1.85 33.85 -4.20
N ALA A 82 2.68 33.36 -5.12
CA ALA A 82 3.05 31.95 -5.22
C ALA A 82 3.96 31.53 -4.05
N GLU A 83 3.38 31.44 -2.86
CA GLU A 83 4.01 30.86 -1.67
C GLU A 83 3.71 29.35 -1.66
N ILE A 84 4.71 28.53 -1.37
CA ILE A 84 4.54 27.07 -1.24
C ILE A 84 3.69 26.82 0.01
N ALA A 85 2.37 26.72 -0.17
CA ALA A 85 1.48 26.33 0.92
C ALA A 85 1.84 24.90 1.38
N PRO A 86 2.10 24.66 2.68
CA PRO A 86 2.39 23.32 3.16
C PRO A 86 1.14 22.44 2.96
N VAL A 87 1.23 21.50 2.03
CA VAL A 87 0.16 20.55 1.75
C VAL A 87 0.20 19.47 2.83
N HIS A 88 -0.68 19.57 3.83
CA HIS A 88 -0.80 18.53 4.84
C HIS A 88 -1.48 17.30 4.20
N CYS A 89 -0.72 16.22 4.06
CA CYS A 89 -1.20 14.97 3.48
C CYS A 89 -1.30 13.94 4.63
N PRO A 90 -2.45 13.80 5.30
CA PRO A 90 -2.58 12.89 6.42
C PRO A 90 -2.42 11.45 5.94
N TYR A 91 -1.60 10.67 6.65
CA TYR A 91 -1.63 9.22 6.48
C TYR A 91 -2.95 8.70 7.03
N VAL A 92 -3.56 7.77 6.31
CA VAL A 92 -4.87 7.18 6.65
C VAL A 92 -4.80 5.69 6.88
N TRP A 93 -3.69 5.06 6.52
CA TRP A 93 -3.40 3.66 6.79
C TRP A 93 -1.90 3.39 6.68
N GLU A 94 -1.43 2.41 7.43
CA GLU A 94 -0.04 1.95 7.38
C GLU A 94 0.00 0.43 7.53
N SER A 95 0.90 -0.20 6.79
CA SER A 95 1.17 -1.64 6.88
C SER A 95 1.64 -2.02 8.28
N SER A 96 1.05 -3.06 8.85
CA SER A 96 1.29 -3.51 10.22
C SER A 96 2.19 -4.76 10.30
N LEU A 97 2.41 -5.45 9.17
CA LEU A 97 3.12 -6.72 9.12
C LEU A 97 4.60 -6.57 8.72
N SER A 98 4.99 -5.41 8.16
CA SER A 98 6.34 -5.16 7.69
C SER A 98 7.40 -5.30 8.79
N ASN A 99 7.07 -4.93 10.03
CA ASN A 99 7.95 -5.05 11.19
C ASN A 99 7.93 -6.45 11.84
N ARG A 100 6.94 -7.31 11.53
CA ARG A 100 6.75 -8.62 12.17
C ARG A 100 7.62 -9.72 11.59
N VAL A 101 8.12 -9.51 10.38
CA VAL A 101 8.91 -10.49 9.62
C VAL A 101 10.40 -10.46 10.04
N GLY A 102 10.78 -9.62 11.01
CA GLY A 102 12.13 -9.59 11.58
C GLY A 102 13.20 -9.03 10.64
N LYS A 103 12.80 -8.34 9.57
CA LYS A 103 13.69 -7.74 8.57
C LYS A 103 13.31 -6.29 8.35
N SER A 104 14.31 -5.43 8.16
CA SER A 104 14.08 -4.07 7.66
C SER A 104 13.69 -4.13 6.18
N VAL A 105 12.66 -3.39 5.81
CA VAL A 105 12.13 -3.32 4.45
C VAL A 105 12.09 -1.87 3.97
N PRO A 106 12.16 -1.62 2.65
CA PRO A 106 11.93 -0.28 2.13
C PRO A 106 10.53 0.22 2.48
N GLY A 107 10.43 1.53 2.75
CA GLY A 107 9.16 2.23 2.93
C GLY A 107 8.68 2.84 1.61
N LEU A 108 7.38 2.79 1.36
CA LEU A 108 6.73 3.41 0.20
C LEU A 108 5.46 4.15 0.63
N VAL A 109 5.23 5.32 0.04
CA VAL A 109 3.98 6.07 0.23
C VAL A 109 3.08 5.90 -1.00
N LEU A 110 1.85 5.46 -0.79
CA LEU A 110 0.80 5.44 -1.79
C LEU A 110 -0.14 6.64 -1.54
N ALA A 111 -0.04 7.64 -2.41
CA ALA A 111 -1.01 8.73 -2.45
C ALA A 111 -2.30 8.26 -3.14
N ILE A 112 -3.44 8.51 -2.50
CA ILE A 112 -4.80 8.23 -2.99
C ILE A 112 -5.66 9.48 -3.02
#